data_AF-A0A316Q4S4-F1
#
_entry.id   AF-A0A316Q4S4-F1
#
_cell.length_a   1.000
_cell.length_b   1.000
_cell.length_c   1.000
_cell.angle_alpha   90.00
_cell.angle_beta   90.00
_cell.angle_gamma   90.00
#
_symmetry.space_group_name_H-M   'P 1'
#
loop_
_entity.id
_entity.type
_entity.pdbx_description
1 polymer ?
#
loop_
_entity_poly.entity_id
_entity_poly.type
_entity_poly.pdbx_seq_one_letter_code
_entity_poly.pdbx_strand_id
1 'polypeptide(L)'
;MPVSAMDVRKVQNVVKEIYAGGSIKVSITDDLDELQNCDKVLAIGSQKSITYSYQTAPEIMKNYFSIIEEDNNQVLELIDKIMIQSQQYFPIYAFSKIDPTIKKVDKLKKQQCTKLESIKALVEKRFEVKETSLIDILNNQNYAMTYKNEIIAYALMIGNISATEVEPYLKEMSVTNGNTTDYRRLLCAFDYVMYSD
;
A
#
# COMPACT_ATOMS: atom_id res chain seq x y z
N MET A 1 32.63 44.74 25.36
CA MET A 1 32.71 44.38 23.92
C MET A 1 31.54 45.04 23.21
N PRO A 2 31.76 45.88 22.19
CA PRO A 2 30.69 46.51 21.44
C PRO A 2 30.05 45.51 20.47
N VAL A 3 28.72 45.53 20.37
CA VAL A 3 27.93 44.65 19.49
C VAL A 3 28.26 44.98 18.02
N SER A 4 28.55 43.97 17.19
CA SER A 4 28.95 44.22 15.80
C SER A 4 27.77 44.70 14.96
N ALA A 5 28.02 45.57 13.98
CA ALA A 5 26.99 46.03 13.03
C ALA A 5 26.34 44.86 12.25
N MET A 6 27.02 43.72 12.18
CA MET A 6 26.53 42.50 11.55
C MET A 6 25.50 41.78 12.44
N ASP A 7 25.71 41.77 13.76
CA ASP A 7 24.77 41.22 14.74
C ASP A 7 23.49 42.06 14.80
N VAL A 8 23.63 43.39 14.71
CA VAL A 8 22.48 44.31 14.62
C VAL A 8 21.66 44.06 13.35
N ARG A 9 22.30 43.79 12.20
CA ARG A 9 21.59 43.47 10.95
C ARG A 9 20.85 42.13 11.00
N LYS A 10 21.44 41.10 11.63
CA LYS A 10 20.77 39.80 11.83
C LYS A 10 19.52 39.95 12.69
N VAL A 11 19.64 40.68 13.81
CA VAL A 11 18.50 40.93 14.71
C VAL A 11 17.42 41.76 14.00
N GLN A 12 17.79 42.76 13.22
CA GLN A 12 16.84 43.57 12.45
C GLN A 12 16.09 42.79 11.38
N ASN A 13 16.74 41.84 10.69
CA ASN A 13 16.06 40.97 9.72
C ASN A 13 15.03 40.05 10.39
N VAL A 14 15.40 39.43 11.53
CA VAL A 14 14.50 38.57 12.30
C VAL A 14 13.30 39.35 12.84
N VAL A 15 13.53 40.56 13.36
CA VAL A 15 12.46 41.44 13.85
C VAL A 15 11.53 41.87 12.69
N LYS A 16 12.08 42.14 11.50
CA LYS A 16 11.30 42.52 10.32
C LYS A 16 10.41 41.37 9.82
N GLU A 17 10.87 40.13 9.87
CA GLU A 17 10.07 38.94 9.55
C GLU A 17 8.95 38.69 10.55
N ILE A 18 9.19 38.95 11.85
CA ILE A 18 8.17 38.83 12.90
C ILE A 18 7.08 39.90 12.74
N TYR A 19 7.44 41.15 12.45
CA TYR A 19 6.48 42.24 12.23
C TYR A 19 5.74 42.15 10.89
N ALA A 20 6.31 41.49 9.88
CA ALA A 20 5.69 41.35 8.56
C ALA A 20 4.55 40.31 8.50
N GLY A 21 4.22 39.64 9.61
CA GLY A 21 3.09 38.72 9.67
C GLY A 21 3.24 37.57 8.66
N GLY A 22 4.32 36.79 8.79
CA GLY A 22 4.59 35.65 7.90
C GLY A 22 3.35 34.78 7.72
N SER A 23 2.89 34.64 6.47
CA SER A 23 1.76 33.78 6.14
C SER A 23 2.12 32.34 6.52
N ILE A 24 1.44 31.76 7.51
CA ILE A 24 1.53 30.33 7.77
C ILE A 24 0.89 29.64 6.57
N LYS A 25 1.73 29.20 5.64
CA LYS A 25 1.31 28.42 4.48
C LYS A 25 1.46 26.96 4.87
N VAL A 26 0.35 26.32 5.19
CA VAL A 26 0.30 24.90 5.53
C VAL A 26 0.45 24.13 4.22
N SER A 27 1.65 23.60 3.99
CA SER A 27 1.92 22.65 2.93
C SER A 27 1.93 21.26 3.57
N ILE A 28 1.05 20.37 3.11
CA ILE A 28 1.07 18.97 3.51
C ILE A 28 2.07 18.30 2.57
N THR A 29 3.20 17.87 3.11
CA THR A 29 4.26 17.18 2.38
C THR A 29 4.48 15.83 3.06
N ASP A 30 4.45 14.76 2.26
CA ASP A 30 4.64 13.38 2.73
C ASP A 30 6.13 13.02 2.91
N ASP A 31 7.04 13.89 2.45
CA ASP A 31 8.48 13.65 2.46
C ASP A 31 9.23 14.65 3.36
N LEU A 32 9.59 14.20 4.57
CA LEU A 32 10.33 15.02 5.55
C LEU A 32 11.71 15.44 5.05
N ASP A 33 12.26 14.71 4.07
CA ASP A 33 13.58 14.97 3.47
C ASP A 33 13.53 16.04 2.37
N GLU A 34 12.35 16.41 1.88
CA GLU A 34 12.17 17.52 0.91
C GLU A 34 11.96 18.89 1.58
N LEU A 35 11.82 18.93 2.90
CA LEU A 35 11.63 20.17 3.66
C LEU A 35 12.95 20.93 3.80
N GLN A 36 12.98 22.16 3.30
CA GLN A 36 14.15 23.04 3.47
C GLN A 36 14.28 23.43 4.95
N ASN A 37 15.51 23.47 5.47
CA ASN A 37 15.83 23.82 6.87
C ASN A 37 15.26 25.18 7.39
N CYS A 38 14.64 25.98 6.51
CA CYS A 38 14.00 27.24 6.83
C CYS A 38 12.54 27.09 7.28
N ASP A 39 11.93 25.93 7.06
CA ASP A 39 10.52 25.67 7.37
C ASP A 39 10.35 25.21 8.83
N LYS A 40 9.53 25.95 9.58
CA LYS A 40 9.19 25.58 10.97
C LYS A 40 8.22 24.41 10.94
N VAL A 41 8.73 23.20 11.13
CA VAL A 41 7.93 21.96 11.20
C VAL A 41 7.64 21.62 12.67
N LEU A 42 6.36 21.40 13.01
CA LEU A 42 5.95 20.83 14.29
C LEU A 42 5.50 19.39 14.08
N ALA A 43 6.39 18.44 14.41
CA ALA A 43 6.09 17.02 14.44
C ALA A 43 5.83 16.59 15.88
N ILE A 44 4.66 16.04 16.19
CA ILE A 44 4.32 15.50 17.52
C ILE A 44 4.08 13.99 17.36
N GLY A 45 5.09 13.20 17.72
CA GLY A 45 5.06 11.73 17.70
C GLY A 45 6.44 11.13 17.48
N SER A 46 6.61 9.83 17.76
CA SER A 46 7.78 9.07 17.30
C SER A 46 7.68 8.86 15.78
N GLN A 47 8.81 8.74 15.08
CA GLN A 47 8.84 8.53 13.61
C GLN A 47 7.93 7.37 13.18
N LYS A 48 7.90 6.27 13.95
CA LYS A 48 6.97 5.16 13.76
C LYS A 48 5.50 5.60 13.89
N SER A 49 5.13 6.29 14.96
CA SER A 49 3.74 6.73 15.18
C SER A 49 3.24 7.76 14.16
N ILE A 50 4.12 8.61 13.62
CA ILE A 50 3.75 9.61 12.62
C ILE A 50 3.51 8.96 11.25
N THR A 51 4.38 8.05 10.81
CA THR A 51 4.18 7.29 9.55
C THR A 51 2.89 6.49 9.54
N TYR A 52 2.47 5.94 10.69
CA TYR A 52 1.19 5.22 10.78
C TYR A 52 -0.04 6.14 10.76
N SER A 53 0.09 7.44 11.05
CA SER A 53 -1.07 8.34 11.05
C SER A 53 -1.54 8.75 9.65
N TYR A 54 -0.69 8.56 8.63
CA TYR A 54 -0.97 8.89 7.23
C TYR A 54 -0.39 7.80 6.32
N GLN A 55 -1.16 6.74 6.06
CA GLN A 55 -0.81 5.76 5.03
C GLN A 55 -1.79 5.82 3.86
N THR A 56 -1.25 5.67 2.67
CA THR A 56 -2.00 5.55 1.43
C THR A 56 -2.36 4.09 1.15
N ALA A 57 -3.38 3.86 0.30
CA ALA A 57 -3.74 2.49 -0.11
C ALA A 57 -2.54 1.68 -0.68
N PRO A 58 -1.68 2.25 -1.55
CA PRO A 58 -0.41 1.64 -1.95
C PRO A 58 0.47 1.11 -0.81
N GLU A 59 0.66 1.91 0.23
CA GLU A 59 1.55 1.58 1.35
C GLU A 59 0.95 0.49 2.23
N ILE A 60 -0.35 0.53 2.50
CA ILE A 60 -1.07 -0.53 3.21
C ILE A 60 -0.90 -1.86 2.47
N MET A 61 -0.98 -1.86 1.13
CA MET A 61 -0.77 -3.08 0.33
C MET A 61 0.68 -3.55 0.30
N LYS A 62 1.64 -2.61 0.25
CA LYS A 62 3.07 -2.94 0.32
C LYS A 62 3.41 -3.60 1.66
N ASN A 63 2.84 -3.08 2.74
CA ASN A 63 3.06 -3.56 4.10
C ASN A 63 2.06 -4.64 4.54
N TYR A 64 1.29 -5.21 3.61
CA TYR A 64 0.19 -6.15 3.89
C TYR A 64 0.58 -7.27 4.85
N PHE A 65 1.69 -7.96 4.59
CA PHE A 65 2.14 -9.08 5.42
C PHE A 65 2.56 -8.61 6.81
N SER A 66 3.25 -7.48 6.94
CA SER A 66 3.63 -6.91 8.23
C SER A 66 2.41 -6.47 9.03
N ILE A 67 1.41 -5.88 8.40
CA ILE A 67 0.16 -5.45 9.07
C ILE A 67 -0.58 -6.66 9.64
N ILE A 68 -0.61 -7.77 8.90
CA ILE A 68 -1.26 -9.02 9.34
C ILE A 68 -0.46 -9.70 10.45
N GLU A 69 0.87 -9.79 10.31
CA GLU A 69 1.73 -10.40 11.32
C GLU A 69 1.74 -9.62 12.64
N GLU A 70 1.56 -8.29 12.59
CA GLU A 70 1.53 -7.41 13.75
C GLU A 70 0.12 -7.20 14.35
N ASP A 71 -0.95 -7.72 13.72
CA ASP A 71 -2.35 -7.41 14.05
C ASP A 71 -2.57 -5.89 14.26
N ASN A 72 -2.03 -5.08 13.34
CA ASN A 72 -1.89 -3.65 13.53
C ASN A 72 -3.21 -2.89 13.27
N ASN A 73 -4.11 -2.91 14.25
CA ASN A 73 -5.42 -2.26 14.20
C ASN A 73 -5.35 -0.74 13.91
N GLN A 74 -4.29 -0.05 14.34
CA GLN A 74 -4.15 1.40 14.10
C GLN A 74 -4.04 1.74 12.62
N VAL A 75 -3.37 0.89 11.83
CA VAL A 75 -3.29 1.05 10.37
C VAL A 75 -4.63 0.73 9.71
N LEU A 76 -5.34 -0.27 10.24
CA LEU A 76 -6.64 -0.69 9.70
C LEU A 76 -7.73 0.37 9.88
N GLU A 77 -7.68 1.16 10.96
CA GLU A 77 -8.57 2.32 11.15
C GLU A 77 -8.46 3.38 10.03
N LEU A 78 -7.33 3.43 9.32
CA LEU A 78 -7.13 4.34 8.20
C LEU A 78 -7.90 3.92 6.95
N ILE A 79 -8.26 2.64 6.80
CA ILE A 79 -8.98 2.10 5.63
C ILE A 79 -10.29 2.87 5.41
N ASP A 80 -10.98 3.24 6.48
CA ASP A 80 -12.19 4.04 6.41
C ASP A 80 -11.95 5.50 6.03
N LYS A 81 -10.74 6.03 6.24
CA LYS A 81 -10.36 7.42 5.93
C LYS A 81 -9.80 7.57 4.51
N ILE A 82 -9.15 6.54 3.98
CA ILE A 82 -8.60 6.56 2.62
C ILE A 82 -9.68 6.38 1.55
N MET A 83 -9.41 6.98 0.38
CA MET A 83 -10.22 6.77 -0.82
C MET A 83 -9.63 5.64 -1.65
N ILE A 84 -10.26 4.47 -1.59
CA ILE A 84 -9.94 3.33 -2.45
C ILE A 84 -10.90 3.36 -3.65
N GLN A 85 -10.33 3.57 -4.84
CA GLN A 85 -11.10 3.60 -6.08
C GLN A 85 -11.49 2.19 -6.49
N SER A 86 -12.68 2.03 -7.08
CA SER A 86 -13.13 0.71 -7.56
C SER A 86 -12.22 0.09 -8.62
N GLN A 87 -11.44 0.89 -9.34
CA GLN A 87 -10.46 0.43 -10.32
C GLN A 87 -9.15 -0.06 -9.68
N GLN A 88 -8.88 0.23 -8.40
CA GLN A 88 -7.66 -0.20 -7.70
C GLN A 88 -7.84 -1.55 -7.01
N TYR A 89 -6.89 -2.47 -7.20
CA TYR A 89 -6.88 -3.74 -6.47
C TYR A 89 -6.61 -3.42 -5.00
N PHE A 90 -7.38 -4.01 -4.09
CA PHE A 90 -7.21 -3.81 -2.65
C PHE A 90 -7.69 -5.07 -1.91
N PRO A 91 -6.82 -5.74 -1.13
CA PRO A 91 -7.19 -6.86 -0.29
C PRO A 91 -7.93 -6.38 0.96
N ILE A 92 -9.00 -7.05 1.37
CA ILE A 92 -9.77 -6.67 2.57
C ILE A 92 -10.14 -7.86 3.46
N TYR A 93 -10.00 -9.10 2.99
CA TYR A 93 -10.49 -10.25 3.75
C TYR A 93 -9.70 -10.45 5.04
N ALA A 94 -8.37 -10.50 4.96
CA ALA A 94 -7.50 -10.58 6.13
C ALA A 94 -7.73 -9.40 7.08
N PHE A 95 -7.75 -8.18 6.54
CA PHE A 95 -7.97 -6.96 7.32
C PHE A 95 -9.32 -6.97 8.05
N SER A 96 -10.37 -7.48 7.42
CA SER A 96 -11.69 -7.59 8.06
C SER A 96 -11.76 -8.64 9.18
N LYS A 97 -10.85 -9.62 9.18
CA LYS A 97 -10.73 -10.60 10.26
C LYS A 97 -9.96 -10.03 11.46
N ILE A 98 -8.96 -9.19 11.21
CA ILE A 98 -8.16 -8.53 12.26
C ILE A 98 -8.97 -7.40 12.90
N ASP A 99 -9.56 -6.53 12.08
CA ASP A 99 -10.40 -5.42 12.53
C ASP A 99 -11.83 -5.52 11.95
N PRO A 100 -12.77 -6.10 12.70
CA PRO A 100 -14.17 -6.18 12.32
C PRO A 100 -14.90 -4.82 12.30
N THR A 101 -14.28 -3.74 12.77
CA THR A 101 -14.93 -2.42 12.90
C THR A 101 -14.86 -1.58 11.62
N ILE A 102 -14.08 -2.01 10.63
CA ILE A 102 -13.95 -1.34 9.34
C ILE A 102 -15.33 -1.24 8.66
N LYS A 103 -15.83 -0.02 8.43
CA LYS A 103 -17.19 0.22 7.92
C LYS A 103 -17.34 -0.10 6.44
N LYS A 104 -16.26 0.04 5.66
CA LYS A 104 -16.28 -0.15 4.20
C LYS A 104 -16.04 -1.60 3.75
N VAL A 105 -15.97 -2.57 4.67
CA VAL A 105 -15.63 -3.98 4.37
C VAL A 105 -16.49 -4.57 3.26
N ASP A 106 -17.81 -4.49 3.36
CA ASP A 106 -18.71 -5.11 2.36
C ASP A 106 -18.51 -4.52 0.96
N LYS A 107 -18.30 -3.20 0.88
CA LYS A 107 -18.02 -2.51 -0.37
C LYS A 107 -16.70 -2.99 -0.96
N LEU A 108 -15.65 -3.09 -0.15
CA LEU A 108 -14.32 -3.51 -0.59
C LEU A 108 -14.29 -5.00 -0.97
N LYS A 109 -14.99 -5.87 -0.23
CA LYS A 109 -15.13 -7.30 -0.55
C LYS A 109 -15.77 -7.48 -1.91
N LYS A 110 -16.88 -6.76 -2.17
CA LYS A 110 -17.54 -6.76 -3.48
C LYS A 110 -16.62 -6.27 -4.60
N GLN A 111 -15.83 -5.23 -4.36
CA GLN A 111 -14.86 -4.73 -5.35
C GLN A 111 -13.76 -5.76 -5.64
N GLN A 112 -13.21 -6.40 -4.60
CA GLN A 112 -12.22 -7.46 -4.75
C GLN A 112 -12.79 -8.65 -5.54
N CYS A 113 -13.96 -9.17 -5.16
CA CYS A 113 -14.63 -10.27 -5.88
C CYS A 113 -14.85 -9.96 -7.36
N THR A 114 -15.42 -8.80 -7.68
CA THR A 114 -15.70 -8.41 -9.08
C THR A 114 -14.44 -8.45 -9.95
N LYS A 115 -13.29 -8.11 -9.36
CA LYS A 115 -12.01 -8.13 -10.07
C LYS A 115 -11.43 -9.51 -10.22
N LEU A 116 -11.54 -10.33 -9.18
CA LEU A 116 -11.13 -11.73 -9.23
C LEU A 116 -11.95 -12.49 -10.29
N GLU A 117 -13.26 -12.25 -10.36
CA GLU A 117 -14.14 -12.76 -11.42
C GLU A 117 -13.69 -12.30 -12.81
N SER A 118 -13.31 -11.03 -12.95
CA SER A 118 -12.81 -10.48 -14.22
C SER A 118 -11.50 -11.15 -14.66
N ILE A 119 -10.59 -11.44 -13.73
CA ILE A 119 -9.35 -12.19 -14.00
C ILE A 119 -9.69 -13.62 -14.41
N LYS A 120 -10.60 -14.27 -13.67
CA LYS A 120 -11.03 -15.64 -13.95
C LYS A 120 -11.56 -15.77 -15.37
N ALA A 121 -12.53 -14.93 -15.75
CA ALA A 121 -13.11 -14.92 -17.09
C ALA A 121 -12.07 -14.60 -18.19
N LEU A 122 -11.11 -13.71 -17.90
CA LEU A 122 -10.04 -13.38 -18.85
C LEU A 122 -9.12 -14.57 -19.11
N VAL A 123 -8.70 -15.26 -18.06
CA VAL A 123 -7.76 -16.39 -18.13
C VAL A 123 -8.44 -17.61 -18.77
N GLU A 124 -9.66 -17.97 -18.33
CA GLU A 124 -10.45 -19.07 -18.91
C GLU A 124 -10.66 -18.92 -20.42
N LYS A 125 -10.82 -17.68 -20.91
CA LYS A 125 -11.02 -17.41 -22.33
C LYS A 125 -9.74 -17.56 -23.16
N ARG A 126 -8.57 -17.39 -22.56
CA ARG A 126 -7.29 -17.23 -23.27
C ARG A 126 -6.32 -18.38 -23.09
N PHE A 127 -6.39 -19.06 -21.95
CA PHE A 127 -5.40 -20.04 -21.54
C PHE A 127 -6.09 -21.30 -20.99
N GLU A 128 -5.52 -22.45 -21.32
CA GLU A 128 -5.89 -23.72 -20.70
C GLU A 128 -4.85 -24.05 -19.62
N VAL A 129 -5.05 -23.52 -18.41
CA VAL A 129 -4.10 -23.64 -17.29
C VAL A 129 -4.20 -25.03 -16.68
N LYS A 130 -3.12 -25.81 -16.76
CA LYS A 130 -3.03 -27.20 -16.26
C LYS A 130 -1.97 -27.38 -15.18
N GLU A 131 -1.12 -26.38 -15.01
CA GLU A 131 -0.02 -26.39 -14.08
C GLU A 131 -0.53 -26.44 -12.64
N THR A 132 0.19 -27.19 -11.80
CA THR A 132 -0.12 -27.41 -10.38
C THR A 132 0.97 -26.92 -9.45
N SER A 133 1.98 -26.22 -9.98
CA SER A 133 3.03 -25.54 -9.21
C SER A 133 3.26 -24.14 -9.77
N LEU A 134 3.61 -23.21 -8.88
CA LEU A 134 4.04 -21.86 -9.22
C LEU A 134 5.22 -21.88 -10.21
N ILE A 135 6.20 -22.76 -9.99
CA ILE A 135 7.40 -22.86 -10.82
C ILE A 135 7.05 -23.28 -12.25
N ASP A 136 6.10 -24.21 -12.41
CA ASP A 136 5.65 -24.67 -13.73
C ASP A 136 5.01 -23.52 -14.52
N ILE A 137 4.18 -22.70 -13.87
CA ILE A 137 3.57 -21.51 -14.49
C ILE A 137 4.65 -20.48 -14.87
N LEU A 138 5.62 -20.25 -13.97
CA LEU A 138 6.71 -19.30 -14.21
C LEU A 138 7.67 -19.77 -15.30
N ASN A 139 7.86 -21.07 -15.50
CA ASN A 139 8.74 -21.62 -16.54
C ASN A 139 8.04 -21.88 -17.87
N ASN A 140 6.69 -21.89 -17.89
CA ASN A 140 5.94 -22.11 -19.12
C ASN A 140 6.18 -20.98 -20.13
N GLN A 141 6.77 -21.34 -21.27
CA GLN A 141 7.10 -20.43 -22.37
C GLN A 141 5.89 -20.06 -23.25
N ASN A 142 4.79 -20.79 -23.13
CA ASN A 142 3.53 -20.48 -23.81
C ASN A 142 2.80 -19.30 -23.15
N TYR A 143 3.15 -18.96 -21.91
CA TYR A 143 2.60 -17.82 -21.20
C TYR A 143 3.52 -16.61 -21.37
N ALA A 144 2.99 -15.56 -22.02
CA ALA A 144 3.72 -14.30 -22.08
C ALA A 144 3.92 -13.74 -20.66
N MET A 145 5.09 -13.13 -20.42
CA MET A 145 5.48 -12.62 -19.09
C MET A 145 4.41 -11.73 -18.45
N THR A 146 3.73 -10.92 -19.27
CA THR A 146 2.70 -9.98 -18.84
C THR A 146 1.43 -10.64 -18.29
N TYR A 147 1.19 -11.93 -18.58
CA TYR A 147 0.01 -12.66 -18.10
C TYR A 147 0.34 -13.64 -16.96
N LYS A 148 1.61 -13.82 -16.60
CA LYS A 148 2.00 -14.82 -15.61
C LYS A 148 1.34 -14.55 -14.26
N ASN A 149 1.30 -13.29 -13.82
CA ASN A 149 0.65 -12.94 -12.55
C ASN A 149 -0.87 -13.19 -12.58
N GLU A 150 -1.55 -12.91 -13.69
CA GLU A 150 -2.97 -13.27 -13.89
C GLU A 150 -3.19 -14.78 -13.85
N ILE A 151 -2.32 -15.56 -14.49
CA ILE A 151 -2.41 -17.02 -14.53
C ILE A 151 -2.14 -17.62 -13.16
N ILE A 152 -1.14 -17.13 -12.42
CA ILE A 152 -0.87 -17.54 -11.04
C ILE A 152 -2.07 -17.22 -10.15
N ALA A 153 -2.63 -16.00 -10.26
CA ALA A 153 -3.82 -15.62 -9.51
C ALA A 153 -5.01 -16.55 -9.82
N TYR A 154 -5.23 -16.87 -11.10
CA TYR A 154 -6.26 -17.81 -11.52
C TYR A 154 -6.03 -19.23 -10.97
N ALA A 155 -4.82 -19.78 -11.14
CA ALA A 155 -4.44 -21.09 -10.66
C ALA A 155 -4.62 -21.22 -9.14
N LEU A 156 -4.31 -20.14 -8.40
CA LEU A 156 -4.53 -20.07 -6.96
C LEU A 156 -6.03 -20.10 -6.62
N MET A 157 -6.84 -19.32 -7.33
CA MET A 157 -8.30 -19.25 -7.10
C MET A 157 -9.02 -20.56 -7.40
N ILE A 158 -8.55 -21.36 -8.37
CA ILE A 158 -9.13 -22.68 -8.68
C ILE A 158 -8.53 -23.81 -7.83
N GLY A 159 -7.54 -23.51 -6.98
CA GLY A 159 -6.89 -24.49 -6.11
C GLY A 159 -5.87 -25.40 -6.83
N ASN A 160 -5.42 -25.04 -8.03
CA ASN A 160 -4.37 -25.78 -8.74
C ASN A 160 -3.00 -25.62 -8.06
N ILE A 161 -2.73 -24.45 -7.50
CA ILE A 161 -1.51 -24.16 -6.74
C ILE A 161 -1.86 -23.80 -5.30
N SER A 162 -0.96 -24.14 -4.38
CA SER A 162 -1.16 -23.86 -2.95
C SER A 162 -0.79 -22.42 -2.60
N ALA A 163 -1.58 -21.80 -1.73
CA ALA A 163 -1.24 -20.50 -1.14
C ALA A 163 0.12 -20.52 -0.41
N THR A 164 0.51 -21.65 0.19
CA THR A 164 1.81 -21.82 0.85
C THR A 164 3.00 -21.69 -0.10
N GLU A 165 2.80 -21.98 -1.39
CA GLU A 165 3.81 -21.83 -2.44
C GLU A 165 3.84 -20.39 -2.96
N VAL A 166 2.69 -19.72 -3.00
CA VAL A 166 2.54 -18.34 -3.50
C VAL A 166 2.95 -17.29 -2.47
N GLU A 167 2.81 -17.56 -1.17
CA GLU A 167 3.13 -16.60 -0.11
C GLU A 167 4.60 -16.11 -0.14
N PRO A 168 5.63 -16.98 -0.22
CA PRO A 168 7.02 -16.53 -0.29
C PRO A 168 7.28 -15.66 -1.52
N TYR A 169 6.66 -16.01 -2.65
CA TYR A 169 6.75 -15.24 -3.89
C TYR A 169 6.12 -13.85 -3.73
N LEU A 170 4.94 -13.75 -3.11
CA LEU A 170 4.32 -12.46 -2.80
C LEU A 170 5.13 -11.62 -1.80
N LYS A 171 5.76 -12.25 -0.79
CA LYS A 171 6.65 -11.56 0.16
C LYS A 171 7.90 -11.00 -0.54
N GLU A 172 8.47 -11.70 -1.51
CA GLU A 172 9.56 -11.17 -2.33
C GLU A 172 9.08 -10.02 -3.24
N MET A 173 7.89 -10.16 -3.85
CA MET A 173 7.29 -9.12 -4.68
C MET A 173 6.93 -7.86 -3.88
N SER A 174 6.57 -7.96 -2.60
CA SER A 174 6.24 -6.78 -1.79
C SER A 174 7.45 -5.85 -1.60
N VAL A 175 8.65 -6.44 -1.49
CA VAL A 175 9.92 -5.71 -1.36
C VAL A 175 10.36 -5.12 -2.69
N THR A 176 10.31 -5.90 -3.77
CA THR A 176 10.84 -5.50 -5.09
C THR A 176 9.85 -4.67 -5.91
N ASN A 177 8.57 -5.06 -5.90
CA ASN A 177 7.53 -4.61 -6.82
C ASN A 177 6.19 -4.30 -6.11
N GLY A 178 6.20 -4.00 -4.80
CA GLY A 178 4.99 -3.87 -3.98
C GLY A 178 4.02 -2.76 -4.40
N ASN A 179 4.45 -1.84 -5.27
CA ASN A 179 3.61 -0.77 -5.83
C ASN A 179 3.01 -1.10 -7.19
N THR A 180 3.33 -2.26 -7.78
CA THR A 180 2.85 -2.65 -9.11
C THR A 180 1.42 -3.15 -9.07
N THR A 181 0.71 -2.97 -10.18
CA THR A 181 -0.65 -3.54 -10.34
C THR A 181 -0.61 -5.06 -10.31
N ASP A 182 0.46 -5.66 -10.82
CA ASP A 182 0.62 -7.12 -10.87
C ASP A 182 0.73 -7.73 -9.47
N TYR A 183 1.55 -7.13 -8.60
CA TYR A 183 1.63 -7.51 -7.19
C TYR A 183 0.25 -7.41 -6.52
N ARG A 184 -0.41 -6.26 -6.63
CA ARG A 184 -1.70 -6.02 -5.97
C ARG A 184 -2.79 -6.97 -6.47
N ARG A 185 -2.75 -7.31 -7.75
CA ARG A 185 -3.66 -8.29 -8.37
C ARG A 185 -3.49 -9.66 -7.73
N LEU A 186 -2.27 -10.18 -7.69
CA LEU A 186 -1.97 -11.48 -7.10
C LEU A 186 -2.26 -11.49 -5.60
N LEU A 187 -1.93 -10.39 -4.91
CA LEU A 187 -2.23 -10.21 -3.49
C LEU A 187 -3.73 -10.32 -3.19
N CYS A 188 -4.58 -9.74 -4.02
CA CYS A 188 -6.04 -9.86 -3.86
C CYS A 188 -6.53 -11.30 -4.03
N ALA A 189 -5.92 -12.07 -4.94
CA ALA A 189 -6.29 -13.48 -5.13
C ALA A 189 -5.85 -14.32 -3.92
N PHE A 190 -4.65 -14.07 -3.41
CA PHE A 190 -4.14 -14.70 -2.20
C PHE A 190 -4.98 -14.37 -0.96
N ASP A 191 -5.27 -13.08 -0.74
CA ASP A 191 -6.11 -12.62 0.37
C ASP A 191 -7.50 -13.29 0.35
N TYR A 192 -8.11 -13.39 -0.83
CA TYR A 192 -9.39 -14.09 -0.98
C TYR A 192 -9.26 -15.58 -0.64
N VAL A 193 -8.31 -16.30 -1.21
CA VAL A 193 -8.17 -17.75 -1.00
C VAL A 193 -7.83 -18.09 0.45
N MET A 194 -7.04 -17.27 1.13
CA MET A 194 -6.62 -17.52 2.51
C MET A 194 -7.64 -17.06 3.56
N TYR A 195 -8.42 -16.01 3.27
CA TYR A 195 -9.20 -15.33 4.30
C TYR A 195 -10.69 -15.14 3.96
N SER A 196 -11.20 -15.68 2.85
CA SER A 196 -12.63 -15.55 2.50
C SER A 196 -13.58 -16.39 3.34
N ASP A 197 -13.10 -17.48 3.94
CA ASP A 197 -13.87 -18.41 4.79
C ASP A 197 -14.05 -17.92 6.24
#